data_AF-A0A7X5UW09-F1
#
_entry.id   AF-A0A7X5UW09-F1
#
_cell.length_a   1.000
_cell.length_b   1.000
_cell.length_c   1.000
_cell.angle_alpha   90.00
_cell.angle_beta   90.00
_cell.angle_gamma   90.00
#
_symmetry.space_group_name_H-M   'P 1'
#
loop_
_entity.id
_entity.type
_entity.pdbx_description
1 polymer ?
#
loop_
_entity_poly.entity_id
_entity_poly.type
_entity_poly.pdbx_seq_one_letter_code
_entity_poly.pdbx_strand_id
1 'polypeptide(L)'
;MSVDEVIRRTLDSAELDYDRKGEGVYFVTLPGTKKLQTNCWLVAREHSLAIEAFVCRRPDERHEDVYRFLLRRNAKLYGVHYTIDAVGDIYLVGRLGLDAVSEAELDRLLGQVLEAADGDFNTLLEIGFASSIRREWDWRVSRGESLANLRAFAHLVEPEGGHRPGSLTDD
;
A
#
# COMPACT_ATOMS: atom_id res chain seq x y z
N MET A 1 -0.47 -4.86 -31.30
CA MET A 1 0.51 -4.42 -30.30
C MET A 1 0.74 -5.59 -29.37
N SER A 2 1.99 -5.95 -29.07
CA SER A 2 2.22 -7.01 -28.07
C SER A 2 1.93 -6.47 -26.67
N VAL A 3 1.64 -7.36 -25.71
CA VAL A 3 1.43 -6.96 -24.31
C VAL A 3 2.67 -6.26 -23.74
N ASP A 4 3.87 -6.73 -24.11
CA ASP A 4 5.14 -6.08 -23.75
C ASP A 4 5.21 -4.62 -24.25
N GLU A 5 4.83 -4.37 -25.50
CA GLU A 5 4.83 -3.02 -26.07
C GLU A 5 3.79 -2.11 -25.39
N VAL A 6 2.59 -2.63 -25.09
CA VAL A 6 1.56 -1.89 -24.34
C VAL A 6 2.08 -1.49 -22.96
N ILE A 7 2.63 -2.44 -22.20
CA ILE A 7 3.19 -2.17 -20.86
C ILE A 7 4.26 -1.10 -20.94
N ARG A 8 5.26 -1.28 -21.82
CA ARG A 8 6.36 -0.32 -21.98
C ARG A 8 5.85 1.08 -22.29
N ARG A 9 4.93 1.22 -23.25
CA ARG A 9 4.36 2.52 -23.63
C ARG A 9 3.61 3.18 -22.48
N THR A 10 2.83 2.41 -21.72
CA THR A 10 2.14 2.95 -20.54
C THR A 10 3.13 3.49 -19.51
N LEU A 11 4.16 2.71 -19.18
CA LEU A 11 5.15 3.10 -18.19
C LEU A 11 5.99 4.32 -18.65
N ASP A 12 6.41 4.32 -19.91
CA ASP A 12 7.14 5.45 -20.51
C ASP A 12 6.28 6.73 -20.51
N SER A 13 5.00 6.61 -20.86
CA SER A 13 4.08 7.75 -20.95
C SER A 13 3.67 8.30 -19.59
N ALA A 14 3.64 7.45 -18.56
CA ALA A 14 3.40 7.83 -17.18
C ALA A 14 4.69 8.30 -16.46
N GLU A 15 5.83 8.32 -17.14
CA GLU A 15 7.15 8.66 -16.59
C GLU A 15 7.50 7.87 -15.32
N LEU A 16 7.11 6.59 -15.28
CA LEU A 16 7.36 5.72 -14.13
C LEU A 16 8.75 5.10 -14.20
N ASP A 17 9.42 5.01 -13.05
CA ASP A 17 10.66 4.26 -12.92
C ASP A 17 10.36 2.75 -12.97
N TYR A 18 11.03 2.01 -13.87
CA TYR A 18 10.89 0.57 -13.95
C TYR A 18 12.16 -0.15 -14.42
N ASP A 19 12.30 -1.39 -13.97
CA ASP A 19 13.25 -2.37 -14.50
C ASP A 19 12.53 -3.39 -15.38
N ARG A 20 12.97 -3.55 -16.63
CA ARG A 20 12.53 -4.67 -17.48
C ARG A 20 13.39 -5.90 -17.16
N LYS A 21 12.78 -6.96 -16.64
CA LYS A 21 13.47 -8.21 -16.29
C LYS A 21 13.36 -9.29 -17.37
N GLY A 22 12.47 -9.10 -18.34
CA GLY A 22 12.26 -9.99 -19.48
C GLY A 22 11.14 -9.47 -20.37
N GLU A 23 10.85 -10.20 -21.44
CA GLU A 23 9.70 -9.89 -22.30
C GLU A 23 8.39 -9.99 -21.50
N GLY A 24 7.65 -8.90 -21.42
CA GLY A 24 6.41 -8.81 -20.65
C GLY A 24 6.59 -8.86 -19.13
N VAL A 25 7.83 -8.73 -18.61
CA VAL A 25 8.12 -8.78 -17.17
C VAL A 25 8.79 -7.49 -16.71
N TYR A 26 8.08 -6.73 -15.89
CA TYR A 26 8.47 -5.40 -15.44
C TYR A 26 8.35 -5.28 -13.92
N PHE A 27 9.34 -4.63 -13.31
CA PHE A 27 9.31 -4.22 -11.91
C PHE A 27 9.23 -2.70 -11.85
N VAL A 28 8.08 -2.19 -11.43
CA VAL A 28 7.70 -0.77 -11.50
C VAL A 28 7.73 -0.17 -10.10
N THR A 29 8.22 1.06 -9.99
CA THR A 29 8.21 1.84 -8.76
C THR A 29 7.15 2.94 -8.88
N LEU A 30 6.07 2.82 -8.12
CA LEU A 30 4.99 3.81 -8.09
C LEU A 30 5.27 4.84 -6.99
N PRO A 31 5.30 6.15 -7.30
CA PRO A 31 5.56 7.19 -6.31
C PRO A 31 4.34 7.42 -5.41
N GLY A 32 4.51 7.27 -4.11
CA GLY A 32 3.48 7.48 -3.08
C GLY A 32 3.80 8.64 -2.15
N THR A 33 2.82 9.07 -1.36
CA THR A 33 3.01 10.16 -0.39
C THR A 33 3.26 9.62 1.02
N LYS A 34 2.44 8.66 1.46
CA LYS A 34 2.51 8.07 2.81
C LYS A 34 3.51 6.92 2.89
N LYS A 35 3.46 6.00 1.92
CA LYS A 35 4.36 4.85 1.81
C LYS A 35 5.66 5.18 1.06
N LEU A 36 5.79 6.42 0.58
CA LEU A 36 6.88 6.96 -0.28
C LEU A 36 6.97 6.29 -1.65
N GLN A 37 7.05 4.96 -1.70
CA GLN A 37 7.11 4.18 -2.93
C GLN A 37 6.39 2.84 -2.79
N THR A 38 5.71 2.43 -3.86
CA THR A 38 5.09 1.12 -3.97
C THR A 38 5.64 0.37 -5.16
N ASN A 39 6.34 -0.72 -4.87
CA ASN A 39 6.91 -1.59 -5.88
C ASN A 39 5.84 -2.57 -6.38
N CYS A 40 5.73 -2.66 -7.70
CA CYS A 40 4.70 -3.43 -8.39
C CYS A 40 5.32 -4.26 -9.52
N TRP A 41 5.04 -5.55 -9.53
CA TRP A 41 5.37 -6.44 -10.64
C TRP A 41 4.24 -6.47 -11.66
N LEU A 42 4.60 -6.35 -12.94
CA LEU A 42 3.76 -6.67 -14.08
C LEU A 42 4.37 -7.87 -14.80
N VAL A 43 3.63 -8.99 -14.86
CA VAL A 43 4.15 -10.26 -15.38
C VAL A 43 3.18 -10.83 -16.39
N ALA A 44 3.51 -10.68 -17.67
CA ALA A 44 2.79 -11.34 -18.76
C ALA A 44 3.07 -12.84 -18.71
N ARG A 45 1.99 -13.61 -18.69
CA ARG A 45 1.99 -15.08 -18.80
C ARG A 45 1.28 -15.47 -20.08
N GLU A 46 1.26 -16.77 -20.38
CA GLU A 46 0.66 -17.33 -21.59
C GLU A 46 -0.77 -16.84 -21.88
N HIS A 47 -1.60 -16.66 -20.85
CA HIS A 47 -3.00 -16.29 -20.99
C HIS A 47 -3.44 -15.09 -20.14
N SER A 48 -2.52 -14.48 -19.39
CA SER A 48 -2.90 -13.40 -18.47
C SER A 48 -1.74 -12.50 -18.13
N LEU A 49 -2.03 -11.22 -17.89
CA LEU A 49 -1.14 -10.33 -17.16
C LEU A 49 -1.41 -10.45 -15.66
N ALA A 50 -0.38 -10.76 -14.88
CA ALA A 50 -0.44 -10.72 -13.43
C ALA A 50 0.15 -9.41 -12.90
N ILE A 51 -0.47 -8.85 -11.88
CA ILE A 51 -0.03 -7.66 -11.16
C ILE A 51 0.16 -8.05 -9.69
N GLU A 52 1.29 -7.68 -9.11
CA GLU A 52 1.60 -7.97 -7.70
C GLU A 52 2.37 -6.81 -7.08
N ALA A 53 1.78 -6.15 -6.09
CA ALA A 53 2.40 -5.02 -5.39
C ALA A 53 2.56 -5.30 -3.91
N PHE A 54 3.76 -5.04 -3.38
CA PHE A 54 4.05 -5.19 -1.96
C PHE A 54 3.54 -3.98 -1.17
N VAL A 55 2.71 -4.23 -0.15
CA VAL A 55 2.10 -3.19 0.67
C VAL A 55 2.84 -3.03 2.00
N CYS A 56 2.90 -4.08 2.82
CA CYS A 56 3.68 -4.02 4.05
C CYS A 56 4.01 -5.42 4.55
N ARG A 57 4.95 -5.48 5.50
CA ARG A 57 5.26 -6.72 6.21
C ARG A 57 4.06 -7.19 7.01
N ARG A 58 4.11 -8.46 7.42
CA ARG A 58 3.17 -9.05 8.36
C ARG A 58 2.94 -8.10 9.55
N PRO A 59 1.67 -7.83 9.93
CA PRO A 59 1.34 -7.10 11.15
C PRO A 59 2.03 -7.70 12.38
N ASP A 60 2.45 -6.84 13.31
CA ASP A 60 3.03 -7.28 14.59
C ASP A 60 1.93 -7.74 15.55
N GLU A 61 0.76 -7.11 15.48
CA GLU A 61 -0.38 -7.34 16.36
C GLU A 61 -1.72 -7.21 15.64
N ARG A 62 -2.81 -7.58 16.33
CA ARG A 62 -4.19 -7.42 15.86
C ARG A 62 -4.45 -7.96 14.43
N HIS A 63 -3.85 -9.11 14.10
CA HIS A 63 -3.96 -9.74 12.77
C HIS A 63 -5.39 -9.86 12.27
N GLU A 64 -6.31 -10.28 13.14
CA GLU A 64 -7.73 -10.46 12.79
C GLU A 64 -8.40 -9.15 12.36
N ASP A 65 -8.08 -8.04 13.02
CA ASP A 65 -8.62 -6.72 12.68
C ASP A 65 -8.05 -6.19 11.37
N VAL A 66 -6.74 -6.41 11.15
CA VAL A 66 -6.10 -6.12 9.86
C VAL A 66 -6.80 -6.92 8.76
N TYR A 67 -6.98 -8.23 8.92
CA TYR A 67 -7.59 -9.08 7.89
C TYR A 67 -9.05 -8.72 7.63
N ARG A 68 -9.82 -8.35 8.66
CA ARG A 68 -11.18 -7.81 8.48
C ARG A 68 -11.17 -6.51 7.67
N PHE A 69 -10.23 -5.61 7.95
CA PHE A 69 -10.07 -4.39 7.19
C PHE A 69 -9.77 -4.71 5.71
N LEU A 70 -8.78 -5.56 5.43
CA LEU A 70 -8.41 -5.97 4.06
C LEU A 70 -9.60 -6.58 3.30
N LEU A 71 -10.33 -7.51 3.94
CA LEU A 71 -11.49 -8.17 3.32
C LEU A 71 -12.62 -7.19 3.01
N ARG A 72 -12.90 -6.23 3.90
CA ARG A 72 -13.89 -5.18 3.64
C ARG A 72 -13.44 -4.22 2.56
N ARG A 73 -12.14 -3.91 2.52
CA ARG A 73 -11.54 -3.00 1.54
C ARG A 73 -11.63 -3.56 0.12
N ASN A 74 -11.47 -4.88 -0.03
CA ASN A 74 -11.57 -5.58 -1.31
C ASN A 74 -12.89 -5.33 -2.06
N ALA A 75 -14.01 -5.08 -1.36
CA ALA A 75 -15.29 -4.77 -1.99
C ALA A 75 -15.31 -3.44 -2.77
N LYS A 76 -14.31 -2.57 -2.53
CA LYS A 76 -14.20 -1.24 -3.14
C LYS A 76 -13.05 -1.13 -4.15
N LEU A 77 -12.23 -2.18 -4.29
CA LEU A 77 -11.06 -2.15 -5.17
C LEU A 77 -11.42 -2.58 -6.59
N TYR A 78 -10.72 -2.00 -7.55
CA TYR A 78 -10.84 -2.33 -8.97
C TYR A 78 -9.66 -3.17 -9.46
N GLY A 79 -9.92 -4.38 -9.97
CA GLY A 79 -8.94 -5.22 -10.67
C GLY A 79 -7.79 -5.80 -9.83
N VAL A 80 -7.51 -5.25 -8.65
CA VAL A 80 -6.57 -5.77 -7.66
C VAL A 80 -7.25 -5.98 -6.31
N HIS A 81 -6.77 -6.95 -5.55
CA HIS A 81 -7.30 -7.29 -4.24
C HIS A 81 -6.18 -7.55 -3.24
N TYR A 82 -6.44 -7.20 -1.98
CA TYR A 82 -5.56 -7.56 -0.88
C TYR A 82 -5.51 -9.07 -0.68
N THR A 83 -4.29 -9.56 -0.52
CA THR A 83 -3.97 -10.94 -0.13
C THR A 83 -2.79 -10.93 0.84
N ILE A 84 -2.52 -12.08 1.43
CA ILE A 84 -1.33 -12.33 2.23
C ILE A 84 -0.53 -13.50 1.65
N ASP A 85 0.77 -13.50 1.87
CA ASP A 85 1.63 -14.65 1.59
C ASP A 85 1.66 -15.65 2.76
N ALA A 86 2.54 -16.67 2.66
CA ALA A 86 2.67 -17.71 3.67
C ALA A 86 3.20 -17.20 5.03
N VAL A 87 3.96 -16.10 5.05
CA VAL A 87 4.47 -15.50 6.30
C VAL A 87 3.57 -14.39 6.83
N GLY A 88 2.59 -13.96 6.03
CA GLY A 88 1.58 -12.97 6.37
C GLY A 88 1.89 -11.56 5.86
N ASP A 89 2.89 -11.40 4.99
CA ASP A 89 3.17 -10.13 4.30
C ASP A 89 1.99 -9.78 3.39
N ILE A 90 1.64 -8.49 3.32
CA ILE A 90 0.42 -8.01 2.67
C ILE A 90 0.74 -7.50 1.26
N TYR A 91 -0.05 -7.98 0.30
CA TYR A 91 0.08 -7.67 -1.12
C TYR A 91 -1.23 -7.22 -1.73
N LEU A 92 -1.16 -6.45 -2.81
CA LEU A 92 -2.23 -6.27 -3.78
C LEU A 92 -1.95 -7.14 -5.00
N VAL A 93 -2.90 -7.99 -5.38
CA VAL A 93 -2.76 -8.90 -6.53
C VAL A 93 -3.92 -8.73 -7.50
N GLY A 94 -3.61 -8.67 -8.79
CA GLY A 94 -4.59 -8.60 -9.88
C GLY A 94 -4.24 -9.54 -11.03
N ARG A 95 -5.24 -9.94 -11.81
CA ARG A 95 -5.07 -10.75 -13.02
C ARG A 95 -6.01 -10.29 -14.11
N LEU A 96 -5.46 -10.04 -15.30
CA LEU A 96 -6.22 -9.67 -16.49
C LEU A 96 -5.98 -10.66 -17.62
N GLY A 97 -7.02 -10.95 -18.40
CA GLY A 97 -6.85 -11.62 -19.69
C GLY A 97 -6.08 -10.73 -20.66
N LEU A 98 -5.27 -11.32 -21.52
CA LEU A 98 -4.39 -10.55 -22.43
C LEU A 98 -5.19 -9.60 -23.35
N ASP A 99 -6.40 -9.99 -23.77
CA ASP A 99 -7.27 -9.17 -24.62
C ASP A 99 -7.78 -7.89 -23.92
N ALA A 100 -7.80 -7.87 -22.59
CA ALA A 100 -8.18 -6.70 -21.81
C ALA A 100 -7.01 -5.75 -21.55
N VAL A 101 -5.77 -6.14 -21.87
CA VAL A 101 -4.58 -5.33 -21.62
C VAL A 101 -4.52 -4.19 -22.63
N SER A 102 -4.74 -2.98 -22.14
CA SER A 102 -4.62 -1.73 -22.89
C SER A 102 -3.93 -0.67 -22.03
N GLU A 103 -3.39 0.38 -22.65
CA GLU A 103 -2.72 1.45 -21.89
C GLU A 103 -3.66 2.08 -20.84
N ALA A 104 -4.92 2.30 -21.21
CA ALA A 104 -5.93 2.86 -20.30
C ALA A 104 -6.31 1.90 -19.16
N GLU A 105 -6.29 0.58 -19.41
CA GLU A 105 -6.57 -0.40 -18.37
C GLU A 105 -5.40 -0.54 -17.39
N LEU A 106 -4.16 -0.52 -17.91
CA LEU A 106 -2.96 -0.52 -17.08
C LEU A 106 -2.87 0.74 -16.21
N ASP A 107 -3.17 1.91 -16.77
CA ASP A 107 -3.24 3.17 -16.03
C ASP A 107 -4.23 3.08 -14.85
N ARG A 108 -5.45 2.59 -15.10
CA ARG A 108 -6.45 2.36 -14.04
C ARG A 108 -5.95 1.42 -12.95
N LEU A 109 -5.28 0.33 -13.31
CA LEU A 109 -4.78 -0.66 -12.36
C LEU A 109 -3.62 -0.13 -11.53
N LEU A 110 -2.65 0.53 -12.15
CA LEU A 110 -1.52 1.14 -11.45
C LEU A 110 -1.99 2.27 -10.53
N GLY A 111 -2.96 3.07 -10.98
CA GLY A 111 -3.63 4.07 -10.14
C GLY A 111 -4.33 3.44 -8.93
N GLN A 112 -5.07 2.33 -9.13
CA GLN A 112 -5.73 1.61 -8.04
C GLN A 112 -4.72 0.99 -7.05
N VAL A 113 -3.60 0.46 -7.55
CA VAL A 113 -2.51 -0.06 -6.69
C VAL A 113 -1.94 1.06 -5.84
N LEU A 114 -1.64 2.21 -6.44
CA LEU A 114 -1.09 3.35 -5.72
C LEU A 114 -2.08 3.88 -4.68
N GLU A 115 -3.33 4.08 -5.06
CA GLU A 115 -4.40 4.57 -4.18
C GLU A 115 -4.59 3.67 -2.97
N ALA A 116 -4.68 2.35 -3.17
CA ALA A 116 -4.87 1.41 -2.09
C ALA A 116 -3.61 1.29 -1.21
N ALA A 117 -2.44 1.05 -1.83
CA ALA A 117 -1.20 0.83 -1.07
C ALA A 117 -0.75 2.07 -0.30
N ASP A 118 -0.89 3.28 -0.87
CA ASP A 118 -0.54 4.52 -0.19
C ASP A 118 -1.67 4.97 0.75
N GLY A 119 -2.91 4.97 0.27
CA GLY A 119 -4.09 5.45 0.98
C GLY A 119 -4.35 4.70 2.28
N ASP A 120 -4.28 3.37 2.24
CA ASP A 120 -4.57 2.49 3.36
C ASP A 120 -3.35 2.28 4.30
N PHE A 121 -2.16 2.78 3.94
CA PHE A 121 -0.91 2.51 4.64
C PHE A 121 -0.96 2.85 6.13
N ASN A 122 -1.36 4.08 6.47
CA ASN A 122 -1.41 4.53 7.87
C ASN A 122 -2.45 3.74 8.67
N THR A 123 -3.60 3.42 8.08
CA THR A 123 -4.62 2.59 8.73
C THR A 123 -4.08 1.21 9.06
N LEU A 124 -3.33 0.58 8.14
CA LEU A 124 -2.69 -0.71 8.39
C LEU A 124 -1.65 -0.61 9.52
N LEU A 125 -0.88 0.48 9.56
CA LEU A 125 0.08 0.75 10.62
C LEU A 125 -0.58 0.99 11.99
N GLU A 126 -1.66 1.75 12.05
CA GLU A 126 -2.43 2.00 13.27
C GLU A 126 -3.08 0.74 13.83
N ILE A 127 -3.58 -0.15 12.97
CA ILE A 127 -4.18 -1.40 13.42
C ILE A 127 -3.10 -2.41 13.83
N GLY A 128 -2.11 -2.62 12.96
CA GLY A 128 -1.20 -3.77 13.04
C GLY A 128 0.15 -3.52 13.67
N PHE A 129 0.52 -2.26 13.93
CA PHE A 129 1.88 -1.86 14.33
C PHE A 129 1.91 -0.81 15.45
N ALA A 130 0.78 -0.51 16.10
CA ALA A 130 0.68 0.57 17.07
C ALA A 130 1.71 0.47 18.20
N SER A 131 1.90 -0.72 18.77
CA SER A 131 2.88 -0.97 19.82
C SER A 131 4.32 -0.75 19.35
N SER A 132 4.65 -1.15 18.12
CA SER A 132 5.97 -0.92 17.53
C SER A 132 6.22 0.55 17.25
N ILE A 133 5.21 1.27 16.76
CA ILE A 133 5.27 2.71 16.52
C ILE A 133 5.50 3.48 17.82
N ARG A 134 4.80 3.12 18.91
CA ARG A 134 5.03 3.72 20.24
C ARG A 134 6.48 3.53 20.71
N ARG A 135 7.01 2.31 20.61
CA ARG A 135 8.40 2.02 20.99
C ARG A 135 9.41 2.81 20.17
N GLU A 136 9.22 2.87 18.85
CA GLU A 136 10.09 3.64 17.95
C GLU A 136 10.00 5.14 18.27
N TRP A 137 8.80 5.66 18.55
CA TRP A 137 8.62 7.05 18.96
C TRP A 137 9.41 7.37 20.23
N ASP A 138 9.23 6.60 21.30
CA ASP A 138 9.93 6.78 22.57
C ASP A 138 11.45 6.70 22.39
N TRP A 139 11.92 5.77 21.56
CA TRP A 139 13.34 5.63 21.22
C TRP A 139 13.87 6.89 20.53
N ARG A 140 13.16 7.43 19.53
CA ARG A 140 13.58 8.66 18.82
C ARG A 140 13.59 9.87 19.73
N VAL A 141 12.57 10.03 20.57
CA VAL A 141 12.50 11.11 21.57
C VAL A 141 13.70 11.03 22.52
N SER A 142 14.03 9.83 23.02
CA SER A 142 15.16 9.64 23.95
C SER A 142 16.53 9.98 23.35
N ARG A 143 16.66 9.97 22.02
CA ARG A 143 17.91 10.22 21.29
C ARG A 143 17.94 11.54 20.54
N GLY A 144 16.85 12.31 20.54
CA GLY A 144 16.74 13.54 19.74
C GLY A 144 16.69 13.30 18.24
N GLU A 145 16.25 12.11 17.82
CA GLU A 145 16.11 11.74 16.40
C GLU A 145 14.84 12.34 15.78
N SER A 146 14.82 12.50 14.46
CA SER A 146 13.71 13.11 13.74
C SER A 146 12.42 12.28 13.79
N LEU A 147 11.29 12.88 14.16
CA LEU A 147 9.96 12.24 14.19
C LEU A 147 9.15 12.45 12.90
N ALA A 148 9.72 13.02 11.83
CA ALA A 148 8.97 13.47 10.66
C ALA A 148 8.00 12.41 10.10
N ASN A 149 8.45 11.16 9.97
CA ASN A 149 7.64 10.06 9.43
C ASN A 149 6.64 9.48 10.45
N LEU A 150 6.86 9.70 11.75
CA LEU A 150 5.99 9.21 12.80
C LEU A 150 4.87 10.20 13.14
N ARG A 151 4.97 11.47 12.71
CA ARG A 151 3.99 12.53 13.04
C ARG A 151 2.54 12.15 12.74
N ALA A 152 2.31 11.37 11.69
CA ALA A 152 0.96 10.87 11.36
C ALA A 152 0.34 10.01 12.48
N PHE A 153 1.17 9.42 13.33
CA PHE A 153 0.80 8.53 14.42
C PHE A 153 0.92 9.16 15.81
N ALA A 154 1.08 10.49 15.91
CA ALA A 154 1.21 11.19 17.19
C ALA A 154 0.07 10.86 18.17
N HIS A 155 -1.15 10.72 17.65
CA HIS A 155 -2.35 10.34 18.39
C HIS A 155 -2.28 8.94 19.06
N LEU A 156 -1.36 8.07 18.63
CA LEU A 156 -1.16 6.76 19.28
C LEU A 156 -0.33 6.88 20.57
N VAL A 157 0.42 7.98 20.74
CA VAL A 157 1.41 8.19 21.81
C VAL A 157 0.97 9.30 22.75
N GLU A 158 0.33 10.35 22.21
CA GLU A 158 -0.28 11.39 23.03
C GLU A 158 -1.45 10.77 23.82
N PRO A 159 -1.46 10.87 25.16
CA PRO A 159 -2.62 10.44 25.93
C PRO A 159 -3.82 11.25 25.43
N GLU A 160 -4.96 10.59 25.17
CA GLU A 160 -6.22 11.31 24.97
C GLU A 160 -6.32 12.33 26.09
N GLY A 161 -6.31 13.63 25.73
CA GLY A 161 -6.31 14.70 26.71
C GLY A 161 -7.40 14.41 27.71
N GLY A 162 -6.99 14.11 28.96
CA GLY A 162 -7.90 13.56 29.96
C GLY A 162 -9.15 14.41 30.01
N HIS A 163 -10.32 13.77 30.00
CA HIS A 163 -11.62 14.44 30.10
C HIS A 163 -11.51 15.60 31.09
N ARG A 164 -11.57 16.84 30.58
CA ARG A 164 -11.59 18.03 31.43
C ARG A 164 -12.94 18.01 32.14
N PRO A 165 -13.00 17.84 33.47
CA PRO A 165 -14.27 17.97 34.18
C PRO A 165 -14.87 19.34 33.86
N GLY A 166 -16.06 19.37 33.27
CA GLY A 166 -16.73 20.58 32.79
C GLY A 166 -16.82 20.73 31.27
N SER A 167 -16.11 19.93 30.47
CA SER A 167 -16.13 20.05 28.99
C SER A 167 -17.46 19.67 28.31
N LEU A 168 -18.42 19.16 29.07
CA LEU A 168 -19.79 18.84 28.63
C LEU A 168 -20.81 19.89 29.11
N THR A 169 -20.35 20.90 29.85
CA THR A 169 -21.17 21.94 30.51
C THR A 169 -20.64 23.35 30.26
N ASP A 170 -19.69 23.52 29.35
CA ASP A 170 -19.28 24.84 28.87
C ASP A 170 -20.33 25.31 27.84
N ASP A 171 -21.02 26.42 28.14
CA ASP A 171 -22.03 27.08 27.30
C ASP A 171 -21.43 27.70 26.02
#